data_AF-A0A523MSI8-F1
#
_entry.id   AF-A0A523MSI8-F1
#
_cell.length_a   1.000
_cell.length_b   1.000
_cell.length_c   1.000
_cell.angle_alpha   90.00
_cell.angle_beta   90.00
_cell.angle_gamma   90.00
#
_symmetry.space_group_name_H-M   'P 1'
#
loop_
_entity.id
_entity.type
_entity.pdbx_description
1 polymer ?
#
loop_
_entity_poly.entity_id
_entity_poly.type
_entity_poly.pdbx_seq_one_letter_code
_entity_poly.pdbx_strand_id
1 'polypeptide(L)'
;MPRASTPTTGVSVARWFRLENVLALLLVFVPITLALEFVFGIGGTPIFICAGIAIVPLAGYMGRATERLAEHVGAGLGALLNATFGNAAELIIAGFALHAGLQDVVKASLTGSIIGNILLVFGMGALLGGLRHPVQRFNRTAASLGATLLVLSVIGLAIPAIFHAVADVSPATEFTLSRDIAIVLMATYLLSLVFSLHTHSHLYRGGSETVPGHTEEADGVPVNVRGGTARGALTLLMVSAAAVGL
;
A
#
# COMPACT_ATOMS: atom_id res chain seq x y z
N MET A 1 43.95 -39.53 5.72
CA MET A 1 42.97 -39.22 4.65
C MET A 1 41.72 -38.61 5.28
N PRO A 2 41.41 -37.33 5.08
CA PRO A 2 40.13 -36.75 5.49
C PRO A 2 39.06 -37.04 4.41
N ARG A 3 37.89 -37.53 4.83
CA ARG A 3 36.73 -37.76 3.95
C ARG A 3 36.17 -36.42 3.48
N ALA A 4 36.00 -36.27 2.16
CA ALA A 4 35.26 -35.17 1.57
C ALA A 4 33.78 -35.25 1.99
N SER A 5 33.25 -34.18 2.59
CA SER A 5 31.82 -34.01 2.83
C SER A 5 31.13 -33.65 1.51
N THR A 6 30.19 -34.49 1.09
CA THR A 6 29.27 -34.19 -0.01
C THR A 6 28.37 -33.01 0.38
N PRO A 7 28.19 -31.99 -0.48
CA PRO A 7 27.23 -30.93 -0.22
C PRO A 7 25.82 -31.52 -0.40
N THR A 8 25.05 -31.58 0.68
CA THR A 8 23.63 -31.93 0.61
C THR A 8 22.88 -30.81 -0.12
N THR A 9 22.56 -31.02 -1.39
CA THR A 9 21.61 -30.21 -2.16
C THR A 9 20.18 -30.47 -1.68
N GLY A 10 19.91 -30.18 -0.40
CA GLY A 10 18.55 -30.06 0.11
C GLY A 10 17.99 -28.72 -0.33
N VAL A 11 17.30 -28.66 -1.47
CA VAL A 11 16.45 -27.51 -1.79
C VAL A 11 15.34 -27.51 -0.74
N SER A 12 15.50 -26.73 0.33
CA SER A 12 14.52 -26.69 1.41
C SER A 12 13.17 -26.22 0.85
N VAL A 13 12.09 -26.90 1.23
CA VAL A 13 10.71 -26.52 0.87
C VAL A 13 10.42 -25.07 1.30
N ALA A 14 11.06 -24.60 2.37
CA ALA A 14 11.03 -23.21 2.82
C ALA A 14 11.54 -22.18 1.77
N ARG A 15 12.37 -22.61 0.81
CA ARG A 15 12.84 -21.78 -0.31
C ARG A 15 11.71 -21.49 -1.32
N TRP A 16 10.76 -22.40 -1.48
CA TRP A 16 9.59 -22.24 -2.37
C TRP A 16 8.61 -21.22 -1.83
N PHE A 17 8.43 -21.15 -0.50
CA PHE A 17 7.58 -20.16 0.16
C PHE A 17 8.23 -18.77 0.32
N ARG A 18 9.32 -18.48 -0.41
CA ARG A 18 9.78 -17.09 -0.54
C ARG A 18 8.74 -16.32 -1.35
N LEU A 19 8.35 -15.16 -0.84
CA LEU A 19 7.28 -14.31 -1.38
C LEU A 19 7.46 -13.96 -2.87
N GLU A 20 8.72 -13.86 -3.30
CA GLU A 20 9.08 -13.69 -4.71
C GLU A 20 8.54 -14.82 -5.58
N ASN A 21 8.57 -16.06 -5.09
CA ASN A 21 8.08 -17.25 -5.79
C ASN A 21 6.55 -17.36 -5.73
N VAL A 22 5.93 -16.92 -4.64
CA VAL A 22 4.45 -16.90 -4.53
C VAL A 22 3.86 -15.86 -5.49
N LEU A 23 4.42 -14.65 -5.54
CA LEU A 23 4.02 -13.62 -6.50
C LEU A 23 4.29 -14.07 -7.95
N ALA A 24 5.42 -14.73 -8.20
CA ALA A 24 5.69 -15.31 -9.51
C ALA A 24 4.70 -16.42 -9.90
N LEU A 25 4.28 -17.25 -8.94
CA LEU A 25 3.29 -18.30 -9.18
C LEU A 25 1.92 -17.71 -9.57
N LEU A 26 1.47 -16.66 -8.88
CA LEU A 26 0.21 -15.99 -9.19
C LEU A 26 0.21 -15.33 -10.59
N LEU A 27 1.37 -15.07 -11.17
CA LEU A 27 1.48 -14.49 -12.52
C LEU A 27 0.89 -15.42 -13.59
N VAL A 28 0.77 -16.72 -13.31
CA VAL A 28 0.09 -17.69 -14.21
C VAL A 28 -1.37 -17.32 -14.46
N PHE A 29 -2.00 -16.58 -13.55
CA PHE A 29 -3.38 -16.13 -13.73
C PHE A 29 -3.52 -15.09 -14.85
N VAL A 30 -2.44 -14.41 -15.26
CA VAL A 30 -2.48 -13.47 -16.41
C VAL A 30 -2.82 -14.20 -17.71
N PRO A 31 -2.04 -15.18 -18.20
CA PRO A 31 -2.39 -15.92 -19.41
C PRO A 31 -3.67 -16.75 -19.24
N ILE A 32 -3.98 -17.24 -18.03
CA ILE A 32 -5.26 -17.95 -17.78
C ILE A 32 -6.44 -17.01 -18.02
N THR A 33 -6.40 -15.78 -17.48
CA THR A 33 -7.47 -14.79 -17.67
C THR A 33 -7.69 -14.50 -19.15
N LEU A 34 -6.60 -14.27 -19.90
CA LEU A 34 -6.67 -14.03 -21.34
C LEU A 34 -7.23 -15.24 -22.11
N ALA A 35 -6.84 -16.46 -21.74
CA ALA A 35 -7.36 -17.67 -22.37
C ALA A 35 -8.87 -17.86 -22.07
N LEU A 36 -9.30 -17.61 -20.82
CA LEU A 36 -10.70 -17.71 -20.43
C LEU A 36 -11.60 -16.75 -21.22
N GLU A 37 -11.15 -15.51 -21.42
CA GLU A 37 -11.86 -14.50 -22.20
C GLU A 37 -11.84 -14.79 -23.71
N PHE A 38 -10.64 -14.96 -24.28
CA PHE A 38 -10.48 -14.94 -25.75
C PHE A 38 -10.50 -16.32 -26.42
N VAL A 39 -10.25 -17.41 -25.69
CA VAL A 39 -10.20 -18.77 -26.26
C VAL A 39 -11.43 -19.57 -25.88
N PHE A 40 -11.80 -19.54 -24.59
CA PHE A 40 -12.86 -20.40 -24.07
C PHE A 40 -14.22 -19.70 -23.94
N GLY A 41 -14.27 -18.37 -23.93
CA GLY A 41 -15.51 -17.59 -23.82
C GLY A 41 -16.33 -17.96 -22.58
N ILE A 42 -15.66 -18.20 -21.44
CA ILE A 42 -16.32 -18.61 -20.19
C ILE A 42 -17.08 -17.41 -19.59
N GLY A 43 -18.10 -17.67 -18.77
CA GLY A 43 -18.84 -16.61 -18.06
C GLY A 43 -17.95 -15.67 -17.25
N GLY A 44 -18.45 -14.46 -17.00
CA GLY A 44 -17.66 -13.36 -16.43
C GLY A 44 -17.12 -13.59 -15.01
N THR A 45 -17.76 -14.42 -14.18
CA THR A 45 -17.33 -14.64 -12.79
C THR A 45 -15.95 -15.32 -12.67
N PRO A 46 -15.68 -16.46 -13.35
CA PRO A 46 -14.33 -17.02 -13.42
C PRO A 46 -13.26 -16.04 -13.93
N ILE A 47 -13.60 -15.23 -14.92
CA ILE A 47 -12.69 -14.24 -15.51
C ILE A 47 -12.38 -13.14 -14.50
N PHE A 48 -13.40 -12.63 -13.81
CA PHE A 48 -13.26 -11.64 -12.74
C PHE A 48 -12.35 -12.15 -11.62
N ILE A 49 -12.57 -13.38 -11.14
CA ILE A 49 -11.73 -13.97 -10.08
C ILE A 49 -10.28 -14.14 -10.56
N CYS A 50 -10.07 -14.67 -11.77
CA CYS A 50 -8.72 -14.86 -12.30
C CYS A 50 -8.01 -13.52 -12.53
N ALA A 51 -8.72 -12.52 -13.06
CA ALA A 51 -8.20 -11.18 -13.25
C ALA A 51 -7.81 -10.54 -11.92
N GLY A 52 -8.64 -10.66 -10.88
CA GLY A 52 -8.34 -10.16 -9.56
C GLY A 52 -7.09 -10.78 -8.94
N ILE A 53 -6.94 -12.10 -9.07
CA ILE A 53 -5.72 -12.80 -8.61
C ILE A 53 -4.50 -12.37 -9.43
N ALA A 54 -4.65 -12.16 -10.74
CA ALA A 54 -3.58 -11.73 -11.63
C ALA A 54 -3.08 -10.30 -11.33
N ILE A 55 -3.95 -9.42 -10.83
CA ILE A 55 -3.60 -8.04 -10.44
C ILE A 55 -2.67 -8.03 -9.23
N VAL A 56 -2.84 -8.94 -8.25
CA VAL A 56 -2.02 -9.01 -7.03
C VAL A 56 -0.51 -9.00 -7.32
N PRO A 57 0.05 -9.93 -8.12
CA PRO A 57 1.48 -9.91 -8.42
C PRO A 57 1.90 -8.74 -9.31
N LEU A 58 1.05 -8.28 -10.23
CA LEU A 58 1.35 -7.16 -11.12
C LEU A 58 1.52 -5.86 -10.35
N ALA A 59 0.58 -5.54 -9.46
CA ALA A 59 0.68 -4.40 -8.54
C ALA A 59 1.98 -4.50 -7.73
N GLY A 60 2.32 -5.71 -7.31
CA GLY A 60 3.52 -5.95 -6.55
C GLY A 60 4.86 -5.87 -7.28
N TYR A 61 4.89 -6.14 -8.58
CA TYR A 61 6.05 -5.87 -9.42
C TYR A 61 6.17 -4.37 -9.72
N MET A 62 5.04 -3.69 -9.95
CA MET A 62 5.00 -2.26 -10.17
C MET A 62 5.52 -1.48 -8.95
N GLY A 63 5.10 -1.84 -7.73
CA GLY A 63 5.62 -1.22 -6.51
C GLY A 63 7.14 -1.35 -6.36
N ARG A 64 7.68 -2.56 -6.58
CA ARG A 64 9.14 -2.80 -6.55
C ARG A 64 9.91 -2.06 -7.65
N ALA A 65 9.33 -1.96 -8.84
CA ALA A 65 9.91 -1.17 -9.93
C ALA A 65 9.93 0.33 -9.57
N THR A 66 8.87 0.83 -8.95
CA THR A 66 8.74 2.21 -8.49
C THR A 66 9.76 2.54 -7.41
N GLU A 67 9.93 1.65 -6.42
CA GLU A 67 10.92 1.81 -5.34
C GLU A 67 12.35 1.92 -5.90
N ARG A 68 12.72 1.00 -6.80
CA ARG A 68 14.03 1.04 -7.48
C ARG A 68 14.22 2.30 -8.31
N LEU A 69 13.18 2.79 -8.96
CA LEU A 69 13.25 4.03 -9.72
C LEU A 69 13.40 5.24 -8.78
N ALA A 70 12.65 5.26 -7.67
CA ALA A 70 12.69 6.32 -6.66
C ALA A 70 14.09 6.47 -6.04
N GLU A 71 14.83 5.38 -5.85
CA GLU A 71 16.22 5.39 -5.38
C GLU A 71 17.17 6.17 -6.30
N HIS A 72 16.87 6.27 -7.60
CA HIS A 72 17.76 6.86 -8.61
C HIS A 72 17.38 8.30 -9.01
N VAL A 73 16.18 8.78 -8.68
CA VAL A 73 15.68 10.11 -9.11
C VAL A 73 15.71 11.19 -8.01
N GLY A 74 16.23 10.84 -6.82
CA GLY A 74 16.32 11.74 -5.67
C GLY A 74 15.04 11.82 -4.84
N ALA A 75 15.15 12.31 -3.59
CA ALA A 75 14.10 12.18 -2.58
C ALA A 75 12.74 12.83 -2.96
N GLY A 76 12.76 13.99 -3.61
CA GLY A 76 11.53 14.70 -4.00
C GLY A 76 10.76 13.98 -5.10
N LEU A 77 11.44 13.70 -6.23
CA LEU A 77 10.84 12.96 -7.35
C LEU A 77 10.54 11.52 -6.97
N GLY A 78 11.37 10.87 -6.16
CA GLY A 78 11.14 9.51 -5.68
C GLY A 78 9.89 9.41 -4.80
N ALA A 79 9.63 10.40 -3.95
CA ALA A 79 8.40 10.44 -3.18
C ALA A 79 7.16 10.67 -4.05
N LEU A 80 7.25 11.52 -5.07
CA LEU A 80 6.16 11.72 -6.04
C LEU A 80 5.87 10.42 -6.81
N LEU A 81 6.92 9.75 -7.29
CA LEU A 81 6.79 8.46 -7.97
C LEU A 81 6.14 7.41 -7.07
N ASN A 82 6.57 7.30 -5.80
CA ASN A 82 5.97 6.36 -4.87
C ASN A 82 4.50 6.68 -4.58
N ALA A 83 4.15 7.97 -4.46
CA ALA A 83 2.78 8.38 -4.26
C ALA A 83 1.87 8.05 -5.45
N THR A 84 2.34 8.25 -6.68
CA THR A 84 1.57 8.00 -7.89
C THR A 84 1.56 6.52 -8.27
N PHE A 85 2.74 5.92 -8.47
CA PHE A 85 2.86 4.53 -8.93
C PHE A 85 2.66 3.49 -7.82
N GLY A 86 2.86 3.86 -6.56
CA GLY A 86 2.51 2.99 -5.42
C GLY A 86 1.00 2.72 -5.33
N ASN A 87 0.17 3.65 -5.83
CA ASN A 87 -1.29 3.50 -5.90
C ASN A 87 -1.80 3.35 -7.35
N ALA A 88 -0.91 3.15 -8.34
CA ALA A 88 -1.32 3.17 -9.74
C ALA A 88 -2.29 2.05 -10.12
N ALA A 89 -2.23 0.89 -9.47
CA ALA A 89 -3.16 -0.21 -9.74
C ALA A 89 -4.60 0.22 -9.44
N GLU A 90 -4.80 0.87 -8.28
CA GLU A 90 -6.08 1.42 -7.87
C GLU A 90 -6.55 2.52 -8.83
N LEU A 91 -5.67 3.46 -9.20
CA LEU A 91 -6.01 4.55 -10.13
C LEU A 91 -6.36 4.03 -11.54
N ILE A 92 -5.67 3.00 -12.03
CA ILE A 92 -5.94 2.38 -13.33
C ILE A 92 -7.31 1.68 -13.31
N ILE A 93 -7.58 0.86 -12.30
CA ILE A 93 -8.86 0.14 -12.16
C ILE A 93 -10.01 1.13 -12.00
N ALA A 94 -9.85 2.14 -11.14
CA ALA A 94 -10.84 3.20 -10.95
C ALA A 94 -11.09 3.96 -12.27
N GLY A 95 -10.05 4.26 -13.04
CA GLY A 95 -10.18 4.90 -14.36
C GLY A 95 -10.99 4.08 -15.35
N PHE A 96 -10.72 2.77 -15.46
CA PHE A 96 -11.50 1.87 -16.31
C PHE A 96 -12.95 1.71 -15.83
N ALA A 97 -13.16 1.59 -14.52
CA ALA A 97 -14.49 1.50 -13.93
C ALA A 97 -15.31 2.80 -14.18
N LEU A 98 -14.69 3.98 -14.01
CA LEU A 98 -15.33 5.26 -14.36
C LEU A 98 -15.68 5.34 -15.84
N HIS A 99 -14.77 4.91 -16.72
CA HIS A 99 -15.03 4.87 -18.16
C HIS A 99 -16.21 3.94 -18.52
N ALA A 100 -16.37 2.85 -17.77
CA ALA A 100 -17.50 1.92 -17.89
C ALA A 100 -18.78 2.39 -17.18
N GLY A 101 -18.79 3.59 -16.57
CA GLY A 101 -19.95 4.13 -15.84
C GLY A 101 -20.17 3.52 -14.45
N LEU A 102 -19.22 2.75 -13.93
CA LEU A 102 -19.31 2.05 -12.64
C LEU A 102 -18.88 2.95 -11.47
N GLN A 103 -19.55 4.08 -11.30
CA GLN A 103 -19.20 5.06 -10.27
C GLN A 103 -19.30 4.50 -8.85
N ASP A 104 -20.29 3.64 -8.59
CA ASP A 104 -20.49 3.07 -7.25
C ASP A 104 -19.38 2.08 -6.89
N VAL A 105 -18.85 1.34 -7.88
CA VAL A 105 -17.68 0.47 -7.69
C VAL A 105 -16.46 1.31 -7.32
N VAL A 106 -16.26 2.46 -7.97
CA VAL A 106 -15.14 3.37 -7.69
C VAL A 106 -15.26 4.00 -6.29
N LYS A 107 -16.46 4.43 -5.90
CA LYS A 107 -16.72 4.96 -4.55
C LYS A 107 -16.47 3.89 -3.48
N ALA A 108 -16.93 2.66 -3.74
CA ALA A 108 -16.73 1.52 -2.86
C ALA A 108 -15.23 1.16 -2.73
N SER A 109 -14.48 1.12 -3.84
CA SER A 109 -13.05 0.79 -3.84
C SER A 109 -12.21 1.85 -3.12
N LEU A 110 -12.48 3.14 -3.34
CA LEU A 110 -11.80 4.24 -2.63
C LEU A 110 -12.04 4.17 -1.11
N THR A 111 -13.29 3.91 -0.71
CA THR A 111 -13.64 3.73 0.71
C THR A 111 -12.95 2.49 1.29
N GLY A 112 -12.97 1.39 0.54
CA GLY A 112 -12.26 0.16 0.86
C GLY A 112 -10.76 0.39 1.04
N SER A 113 -10.15 1.25 0.23
CA SER A 113 -8.72 1.59 0.31
C SER A 113 -8.33 2.31 1.59
N ILE A 114 -9.13 3.30 1.97
CA ILE A 114 -8.95 4.01 3.23
C ILE A 114 -9.05 3.01 4.41
N ILE A 115 -10.13 2.23 4.46
CA ILE A 115 -10.37 1.27 5.54
C ILE A 115 -9.29 0.18 5.56
N GLY A 116 -8.95 -0.37 4.41
CA GLY A 116 -7.94 -1.42 4.26
C GLY A 116 -6.56 -0.95 4.71
N ASN A 117 -6.16 0.27 4.37
CA ASN A 117 -4.86 0.79 4.80
C ASN A 117 -4.80 1.08 6.32
N ILE A 118 -5.88 1.57 6.93
CA ILE A 118 -5.87 1.90 8.37
C ILE A 118 -6.11 0.67 9.24
N LEU A 119 -7.08 -0.16 8.91
CA LEU A 119 -7.46 -1.28 9.77
C LEU A 119 -6.66 -2.53 9.43
N LEU A 120 -6.60 -2.91 8.16
CA LEU A 120 -5.94 -4.15 7.77
C LEU A 120 -4.41 -3.98 7.75
N VAL A 121 -3.88 -3.02 7.00
CA VAL A 121 -2.43 -2.84 6.88
C VAL A 121 -1.81 -2.30 8.15
N PHE A 122 -2.28 -1.16 8.63
CA PHE A 122 -1.70 -0.60 9.84
C PHE A 122 -1.98 -1.52 11.05
N GLY A 123 -3.20 -2.06 11.18
CA GLY A 123 -3.55 -2.95 12.29
C GLY A 123 -2.73 -4.24 12.32
N MET A 124 -2.57 -4.93 11.19
CA MET A 124 -1.74 -6.15 11.15
C MET A 124 -0.24 -5.83 11.28
N GLY A 125 0.23 -4.68 10.78
CA GLY A 125 1.61 -4.22 10.99
C GLY A 125 1.91 -3.94 12.46
N ALA A 126 0.97 -3.27 13.16
CA ALA A 126 1.04 -3.03 14.59
C ALA A 126 0.97 -4.34 15.38
N LEU A 127 0.04 -5.24 15.03
CA LEU A 127 -0.09 -6.55 15.67
C LEU A 127 1.20 -7.38 15.53
N LEU A 128 1.64 -7.64 14.30
CA LEU A 128 2.81 -8.49 14.04
C LEU A 128 4.10 -7.88 14.60
N GLY A 129 4.26 -6.56 14.51
CA GLY A 129 5.41 -5.89 15.12
C GLY A 129 5.35 -5.88 16.65
N GLY A 130 4.14 -5.74 17.23
CA GLY A 130 3.89 -5.81 18.66
C GLY A 130 4.13 -7.19 19.28
N LEU A 131 3.97 -8.27 18.50
CA LEU A 131 4.34 -9.63 18.94
C LEU A 131 5.82 -9.78 19.26
N ARG A 132 6.69 -8.99 18.61
CA ARG A 132 8.14 -9.05 18.79
C ARG A 132 8.70 -7.88 19.62
N HIS A 133 8.05 -6.72 19.53
CA HIS A 133 8.51 -5.49 20.15
C HIS A 133 7.44 -4.95 21.09
N PRO A 134 7.67 -4.94 22.43
CA PRO A 134 6.67 -4.49 23.40
C PRO A 134 6.34 -3.00 23.26
N VAL A 135 7.25 -2.20 22.70
CA VAL A 135 7.04 -0.79 22.39
C VAL A 135 7.48 -0.51 20.95
N GLN A 136 6.57 -0.01 20.13
CA GLN A 136 6.84 0.47 18.78
C GLN A 136 6.94 1.99 18.80
N ARG A 137 8.07 2.55 18.33
CA ARG A 137 8.28 4.01 18.28
C ARG A 137 7.98 4.52 16.88
N PHE A 138 7.14 5.55 16.82
CA PHE A 138 6.79 6.27 15.59
C PHE A 138 7.21 7.73 15.73
N ASN A 139 7.51 8.35 14.59
CA ASN A 139 7.73 9.79 14.54
C ASN A 139 6.41 10.52 14.84
N ARG A 140 6.33 11.16 16.01
CA ARG A 140 5.10 11.82 16.48
C ARG A 140 4.60 12.89 15.51
N THR A 141 5.50 13.67 14.93
CA THR A 141 5.14 14.75 14.00
C THR A 141 4.57 14.18 12.70
N ALA A 142 5.25 13.20 12.10
CA ALA A 142 4.78 12.56 10.88
C ALA A 142 3.45 11.81 11.10
N ALA A 143 3.32 11.09 12.21
CA ALA A 143 2.10 10.38 12.57
C ALA A 143 0.93 11.33 12.80
N SER A 144 1.16 12.44 13.52
CA SER A 144 0.12 13.45 13.78
C SER A 144 -0.35 14.12 12.49
N LEU A 145 0.57 14.55 11.62
CA LEU A 145 0.22 15.16 10.33
C LEU A 145 -0.54 14.18 9.45
N GLY A 146 -0.08 12.93 9.37
CA GLY A 146 -0.78 11.87 8.62
C GLY A 146 -2.21 11.62 9.14
N ALA A 147 -2.39 11.54 10.47
CA ALA A 147 -3.70 11.37 11.07
C ALA A 147 -4.63 12.57 10.80
N THR A 148 -4.13 13.80 10.90
CA THR A 148 -4.93 15.00 10.60
C THR A 148 -5.37 15.04 9.13
N LEU A 149 -4.47 14.77 8.18
CA LEU A 149 -4.79 14.73 6.75
C LEU A 149 -5.79 13.61 6.42
N LEU A 150 -5.67 12.47 7.09
CA LEU A 150 -6.60 11.37 6.95
C LEU A 150 -8.00 11.75 7.44
N VAL A 151 -8.12 12.34 8.63
CA VAL A 151 -9.41 12.82 9.16
C VAL A 151 -10.04 13.84 8.22
N LEU A 152 -9.25 14.79 7.71
CA LEU A 152 -9.72 15.77 6.74
C LEU A 152 -10.24 15.09 5.45
N SER A 153 -9.54 14.07 4.96
CA SER A 153 -9.92 13.32 3.76
C SER A 153 -11.22 12.54 3.97
N VAL A 154 -11.36 11.86 5.12
CA VAL A 154 -12.58 11.11 5.46
C VAL A 154 -13.78 12.04 5.62
N ILE A 155 -13.61 13.20 6.30
CA ILE A 155 -14.68 14.20 6.41
C ILE A 155 -15.06 14.73 5.02
N GLY A 156 -14.08 15.05 4.18
CA GLY A 156 -14.32 15.51 2.82
C GLY A 156 -15.10 14.49 1.98
N LEU A 157 -14.82 13.20 2.13
CA LEU A 157 -15.59 12.14 1.47
C LEU A 157 -16.99 11.96 2.07
N ALA A 158 -17.13 12.13 3.39
CA ALA A 158 -18.39 11.92 4.10
C ALA A 158 -19.42 13.04 3.86
N ILE A 159 -18.99 14.29 3.72
CA ILE A 159 -19.90 15.44 3.57
C ILE A 159 -20.86 15.27 2.36
N PRO A 160 -20.39 15.02 1.11
CA PRO A 160 -21.29 14.80 -0.01
C PRO A 160 -22.18 13.58 0.18
N ALA A 161 -21.67 12.50 0.76
CA ALA A 161 -22.44 11.29 1.01
C ALA A 161 -23.60 11.51 2.00
N ILE A 162 -23.37 12.28 3.07
CA ILE A 162 -24.42 12.64 4.04
C ILE A 162 -25.46 13.56 3.39
N PHE A 163 -25.02 14.55 2.60
CA PHE A 163 -25.93 15.42 1.85
C PHE A 163 -26.81 14.62 0.90
N HIS A 164 -26.23 13.69 0.15
CA HIS A 164 -26.97 12.79 -0.73
C HIS A 164 -28.01 11.94 0.03
N ALA A 165 -27.68 11.48 1.24
CA ALA A 165 -28.53 10.60 2.02
C ALA A 165 -29.66 11.31 2.79
N VAL A 166 -29.45 12.57 3.21
CA VAL A 166 -30.33 13.24 4.18
C VAL A 166 -30.92 14.54 3.65
N ALA A 167 -30.27 15.20 2.69
CA ALA A 167 -30.72 16.48 2.15
C ALA A 167 -31.36 16.29 0.77
N ASP A 168 -32.53 16.88 0.56
CA ASP A 168 -33.20 16.96 -0.74
C ASP A 168 -32.55 18.07 -1.60
N VAL A 169 -31.26 17.88 -1.90
CA VAL A 169 -30.46 18.80 -2.72
C VAL A 169 -30.50 18.39 -4.18
N SER A 170 -30.49 19.38 -5.06
CA SER A 170 -30.39 19.11 -6.49
C SER A 170 -29.07 18.38 -6.82
N PRO A 171 -29.06 17.43 -7.77
CA PRO A 171 -27.84 16.74 -8.18
C PRO A 171 -26.72 17.69 -8.65
N ALA A 172 -27.08 18.85 -9.20
CA ALA A 172 -26.14 19.88 -9.63
C ALA A 172 -25.41 20.54 -8.45
N THR A 173 -26.12 20.75 -7.34
CA THR A 173 -25.54 21.28 -6.10
C THR A 173 -24.60 20.26 -5.47
N GLU A 174 -25.00 18.99 -5.41
CA GLU A 174 -24.17 17.90 -4.90
C GLU A 174 -22.86 17.74 -5.71
N PHE A 175 -22.96 17.80 -7.05
CA PHE A 175 -21.79 17.76 -7.92
C PHE A 175 -20.85 18.96 -7.70
N THR A 176 -21.41 20.16 -7.51
CA THR A 176 -20.60 21.35 -7.24
C THR A 176 -19.87 21.23 -5.91
N LEU A 177 -20.58 20.77 -4.87
CA LEU A 177 -20.01 20.57 -3.54
C LEU A 177 -18.88 19.53 -3.55
N SER A 178 -19.10 18.37 -4.18
CA SER A 178 -18.09 17.32 -4.29
C SER A 178 -16.86 17.77 -5.08
N ARG A 179 -17.05 18.56 -6.15
CA ARG A 179 -15.95 19.16 -6.92
C ARG A 179 -15.13 20.14 -6.08
N ASP A 180 -15.79 21.02 -5.33
CA ASP A 180 -15.09 22.02 -4.50
C ASP A 180 -14.27 21.33 -3.40
N ILE A 181 -14.84 20.30 -2.76
CA ILE A 181 -14.13 19.48 -1.76
C ILE A 181 -12.93 18.77 -2.40
N ALA A 182 -13.09 18.18 -3.59
CA ALA A 182 -11.99 17.52 -4.30
C ALA A 182 -10.84 18.49 -4.61
N ILE A 183 -11.14 19.73 -5.01
CA ILE A 183 -10.13 20.78 -5.25
C ILE A 183 -9.38 21.13 -3.96
N VAL A 184 -10.11 21.33 -2.86
CA VAL A 184 -9.50 21.65 -1.55
C VAL A 184 -8.62 20.51 -1.04
N LEU A 185 -9.09 19.27 -1.14
CA LEU A 185 -8.32 18.09 -0.74
C LEU A 185 -7.07 17.91 -1.60
N MET A 186 -7.18 18.10 -2.92
CA MET A 186 -6.03 18.04 -3.83
C MET A 186 -4.99 19.12 -3.50
N ALA A 187 -5.43 20.36 -3.27
CA ALA A 187 -4.54 21.45 -2.88
C ALA A 187 -3.83 21.14 -1.55
N THR A 188 -4.59 20.69 -0.55
CA THR A 188 -4.04 20.33 0.77
C THR A 188 -3.04 19.17 0.67
N TYR A 189 -3.33 18.18 -0.18
CA TYR A 189 -2.41 17.08 -0.46
C TYR A 189 -1.10 17.58 -1.07
N LEU A 190 -1.16 18.40 -2.12
CA LEU A 190 0.04 18.97 -2.77
C LEU A 190 0.85 19.85 -1.81
N LEU A 191 0.19 20.69 -1.01
CA LEU A 191 0.86 21.50 0.02
C LEU A 191 1.53 20.60 1.07
N SER A 192 0.90 19.50 1.47
CA SER A 192 1.50 18.56 2.42
C SER A 192 2.70 17.81 1.84
N LEU A 193 2.69 17.48 0.54
CA LEU A 193 3.86 16.95 -0.17
C LEU A 193 5.01 17.97 -0.19
N VAL A 194 4.74 19.23 -0.54
CA VAL A 194 5.77 20.28 -0.51
C VAL A 194 6.32 20.46 0.91
N PHE A 195 5.45 20.40 1.91
CA PHE A 195 5.85 20.48 3.32
C PHE A 195 6.78 19.32 3.72
N SER A 196 6.38 18.09 3.41
CA SER A 196 7.12 16.88 3.79
C SER A 196 8.43 16.72 3.01
N LEU A 197 8.46 17.10 1.73
CA LEU A 197 9.60 16.84 0.84
C LEU A 197 10.59 18.00 0.76
N HIS A 198 10.12 19.23 0.96
CA HIS A 198 10.96 20.42 0.81
C HIS A 198 11.14 21.15 2.15
N THR A 199 10.09 21.77 2.68
CA THR A 199 10.25 22.75 3.77
C THR A 199 10.63 22.09 5.10
N HIS A 200 10.08 20.92 5.40
CA HIS A 200 10.28 20.22 6.68
C HIS A 200 10.78 18.78 6.50
N SER A 201 11.54 18.53 5.42
CA SER A 201 12.10 17.20 5.14
C SER A 201 12.96 16.63 6.28
N HIS A 202 13.58 17.48 7.10
CA HIS A 202 14.34 17.07 8.29
C HIS A 202 13.46 16.39 9.36
N LEU A 203 12.21 16.81 9.53
CA LEU A 203 11.25 16.20 10.47
C LEU A 203 10.84 14.79 10.02
N TYR A 204 10.95 14.50 8.71
CA TYR A 204 10.58 13.21 8.12
C TYR A 204 11.79 12.28 7.91
N ARG A 205 13.02 12.82 7.85
CA ARG A 205 14.27 12.04 7.75
C ARG A 205 14.84 11.57 9.10
N GLY A 206 14.30 12.05 10.22
CA GLY A 206 14.78 11.76 11.57
C GLY A 206 14.38 10.39 12.10
N GLY A 207 15.18 9.37 11.79
CA GLY A 207 15.20 8.06 12.47
C GLY A 207 16.53 7.73 13.13
N SER A 208 17.55 8.60 13.03
CA SER A 208 18.87 8.42 13.64
C SER A 208 19.22 9.61 14.53
N GLU A 209 18.38 9.93 15.51
CA GLU A 209 18.89 10.62 16.70
C GLU A 209 19.64 9.59 17.53
N THR A 210 20.97 9.60 17.41
CA THR A 210 21.87 9.10 18.44
C THR A 210 21.56 9.86 19.72
N VAL A 211 20.81 9.23 20.64
CA VAL A 211 20.60 9.75 21.98
C VAL A 211 21.98 9.87 22.66
N PRO A 212 22.46 11.07 23.00
CA PRO A 212 23.70 11.22 23.74
C PRO A 212 23.47 10.79 25.19
N GLY A 213 24.14 9.71 25.60
CA GLY A 213 24.50 9.43 26.99
C GLY A 213 23.36 9.09 27.96
N HIS A 214 23.01 7.81 28.04
CA HIS A 214 22.78 7.19 29.34
C HIS A 214 23.65 5.92 29.43
N THR A 215 24.67 6.02 30.28
CA THR A 215 25.48 4.91 30.76
C THR A 215 24.56 3.98 31.54
N GLU A 216 24.29 2.78 31.02
CA GLU A 216 23.75 1.69 31.81
C GLU A 216 24.18 0.36 31.18
N GLU A 217 24.40 -0.60 32.07
CA GLU A 217 25.36 -1.69 32.00
C GLU A 217 25.10 -2.73 30.90
N ALA A 218 26.20 -3.37 30.52
CA ALA A 218 26.25 -4.49 29.60
C ALA A 218 25.57 -5.72 30.21
N ASP A 219 24.34 -6.02 29.80
CA ASP A 219 23.90 -7.41 29.66
C ASP A 219 22.76 -7.53 28.64
N GLY A 220 23.10 -7.98 27.42
CA GLY A 220 22.16 -8.05 26.31
C GLY A 220 22.67 -8.96 25.22
N VAL A 221 22.19 -10.21 25.25
CA VAL A 221 22.44 -11.27 24.26
C VAL A 221 22.33 -10.72 22.83
N PRO A 222 23.30 -11.02 21.93
CA PRO A 222 23.26 -10.51 20.56
C PRO A 222 22.06 -11.08 19.79
N VAL A 223 21.03 -10.25 19.60
CA VAL A 223 19.88 -10.60 18.77
C VAL A 223 20.31 -10.51 17.31
N ASN A 224 20.57 -11.67 16.71
CA ASN A 224 20.82 -11.84 15.30
C ASN A 224 19.58 -11.40 14.49
N VAL A 225 19.69 -10.29 13.76
CA VAL A 225 18.62 -9.74 12.91
C VAL A 225 18.48 -10.59 11.66
N ARG A 226 17.72 -11.69 11.77
CA ARG A 226 17.23 -12.42 10.60
C ARG A 226 16.03 -11.67 9.99
N GLY A 227 16.21 -11.21 8.75
CA GLY A 227 15.32 -10.33 7.97
C GLY A 227 13.92 -10.87 7.64
N GLY A 228 13.09 -11.06 8.66
CA GLY A 228 11.67 -11.45 8.52
C GLY A 228 10.67 -10.29 8.59
N THR A 229 11.03 -9.14 9.17
CA THR A 229 10.09 -8.04 9.48
C THR A 229 9.73 -7.17 8.27
N ALA A 230 10.72 -6.83 7.42
CA ALA A 230 10.45 -6.11 6.16
C ALA A 230 9.57 -6.92 5.20
N ARG A 231 9.67 -8.25 5.26
CA ARG A 231 8.92 -9.18 4.41
C ARG A 231 7.44 -9.28 4.78
N GLY A 232 7.12 -9.25 6.08
CA GLY A 232 5.74 -9.27 6.59
C GLY A 232 4.96 -8.00 6.26
N ALA A 233 5.61 -6.84 6.38
CA ALA A 233 5.02 -5.55 6.02
C ALA A 233 4.77 -5.46 4.50
N LEU A 234 5.69 -5.97 3.68
CA LEU A 234 5.54 -6.00 2.22
C LEU A 234 4.38 -6.93 1.80
N THR A 235 4.25 -8.13 2.36
CA THR A 235 3.07 -8.99 2.09
C THR A 235 1.76 -8.33 2.45
N LEU A 236 1.75 -7.62 3.57
CA LEU A 236 0.53 -7.00 4.07
C LEU A 236 0.10 -5.82 3.18
N LEU A 237 1.06 -5.01 2.72
CA LEU A 237 0.84 -3.93 1.75
C LEU A 237 0.39 -4.45 0.38
N MET A 238 0.89 -5.62 -0.04
CA MET A 238 0.61 -6.18 -1.37
C MET A 238 -0.72 -6.94 -1.39
N VAL A 239 -1.04 -7.64 -0.29
CA VAL A 239 -2.33 -8.29 -0.08
C VAL A 239 -3.42 -7.24 0.16
N SER A 240 -3.13 -6.15 0.87
CA SER A 240 -4.10 -5.06 1.03
C SER A 240 -4.33 -4.33 -0.28
N ALA A 241 -3.29 -3.93 -1.02
CA ALA A 241 -3.46 -3.21 -2.30
C ALA A 241 -4.30 -4.00 -3.31
N ALA A 242 -4.23 -5.33 -3.28
CA ALA A 242 -5.04 -6.19 -4.13
C ALA A 242 -6.43 -6.51 -3.56
N ALA A 243 -6.61 -6.55 -2.24
CA ALA A 243 -7.91 -6.75 -1.60
C ALA A 243 -8.76 -5.48 -1.54
N VAL A 244 -8.11 -4.32 -1.65
CA VAL A 244 -8.71 -2.98 -1.66
C VAL A 244 -9.15 -2.55 -3.06
N GLY A 245 -8.37 -2.93 -4.07
CA GLY A 245 -8.62 -2.57 -5.47
C GLY A 245 -9.59 -3.51 -6.20
N LEU A 246 -10.22 -4.47 -5.50
CA LEU A 246 -11.17 -5.44 -6.03
C LEU A 246 -12.57 -5.28 -5.42
#